data_AF-L0IQ77-F1
#
_entry.id   AF-L0IQ77-F1
#
_cell.length_a   1.000
_cell.length_b   1.000
_cell.length_c   1.000
_cell.angle_alpha   90.00
_cell.angle_beta   90.00
_cell.angle_gamma   90.00
#
_symmetry.space_group_name_H-M   'P 1'
#
loop_
_entity.id
_entity.type
_entity.pdbx_description
1 polymer ?
#
loop_
_entity_poly.entity_id
_entity_poly.type
_entity_poly.pdbx_seq_one_letter_code
_entity_poly.pdbx_strand_id
1 'polypeptide(L)'
;MTALVQRKLPGTPIPRDQLIAQWEDLRRRNSVKGPVASFLFDVHYSEPEKTYQWRIQLDCGCVRDALTRHHTDKPADKVERLGELTQTYYFGHVKPSEREIRDAEERANTHAVEAARAKVVGTDLPAKPEQPGIYGKARLQDGQFMCHNPKCTKYRSHGGPVRDIVDWVRLRDNLYVSEQLEIDDETIRGAREYAVWDVVLSCGHFEQEHTAPGWNPKDGPAHRNNDKRRPLDEVLEVLAKGDPDEEAYWRRMYAEKHPDPAPFTRCHACACIRTITAYQRVGWLANKRAVPKPTPPPRKTLERRLRKLETEAAELREQIEGLPPEA
;
A
#
# COMPACT_ATOMS: atom_id res chain seq x y z
N MET A 1 22.67 -2.71 4.05
CA MET A 1 21.53 -3.14 4.87
C MET A 1 22.04 -3.56 6.24
N THR A 2 21.52 -3.00 7.31
CA THR A 2 21.83 -3.46 8.67
C THR A 2 21.34 -4.89 8.83
N ALA A 3 22.15 -5.78 9.39
CA ALA A 3 21.75 -7.17 9.59
C ALA A 3 20.53 -7.23 10.52
N LEU A 4 19.49 -7.98 10.14
CA LEU A 4 18.30 -8.18 10.95
C LEU A 4 18.66 -8.95 12.23
N VAL A 5 18.40 -8.35 13.39
CA VAL A 5 18.74 -8.97 14.68
C VAL A 5 17.54 -9.70 15.27
N GLN A 6 17.68 -11.00 15.55
CA GLN A 6 16.68 -11.75 16.30
C GLN A 6 16.78 -11.44 17.80
N ARG A 7 15.70 -10.94 18.42
CA ARG A 7 15.63 -10.75 19.88
C ARG A 7 14.19 -10.74 20.39
N LYS A 8 14.01 -10.85 21.71
CA LYS A 8 12.71 -10.64 22.35
C LYS A 8 12.36 -9.15 22.31
N LEU A 9 11.20 -8.80 21.78
CA LEU A 9 10.74 -7.42 21.65
C LEU A 9 9.77 -7.06 22.78
N PRO A 10 9.71 -5.78 23.20
CA PRO A 10 8.82 -5.34 24.28
C PRO A 10 7.34 -5.49 23.93
N GLY A 11 6.48 -5.65 24.95
CA GLY A 11 5.05 -5.90 24.81
C GLY A 11 4.72 -7.34 24.43
N THR A 12 3.44 -7.61 24.16
CA THR A 12 2.95 -8.93 23.73
C THR A 12 2.61 -8.92 22.23
N PRO A 13 2.81 -10.05 21.52
CA PRO A 13 2.24 -10.20 20.18
C PRO A 13 0.71 -10.11 20.25
N ILE A 14 0.09 -9.70 19.14
CA ILE A 14 -1.37 -9.83 18.99
C ILE A 14 -1.73 -11.31 19.18
N PRO A 15 -2.70 -11.65 20.05
CA PRO A 15 -3.16 -13.02 20.23
C PRO A 15 -3.58 -13.67 18.91
N ARG A 16 -3.24 -14.96 18.72
CA ARG A 16 -3.48 -15.67 17.44
C ARG A 16 -4.98 -15.80 17.13
N ASP A 17 -5.78 -16.05 18.15
CA ASP A 17 -7.24 -16.09 18.09
C ASP A 17 -7.83 -14.76 17.61
N GLN A 18 -7.27 -13.63 18.06
CA GLN A 18 -7.67 -12.32 17.57
C GLN A 18 -7.36 -12.13 16.08
N LEU A 19 -6.17 -12.54 15.63
CA LEU A 19 -5.77 -12.45 14.22
C LEU A 19 -6.63 -13.37 13.32
N ILE A 20 -6.94 -14.58 13.80
CA ILE A 20 -7.85 -15.50 13.11
C ILE A 20 -9.25 -14.90 13.02
N ALA A 21 -9.80 -14.37 14.11
CA ALA A 21 -11.12 -13.74 14.11
C ALA A 21 -11.20 -12.56 13.14
N GLN A 22 -10.14 -11.74 13.06
CA GLN A 22 -10.06 -10.64 12.10
C GLN A 22 -9.97 -11.13 10.65
N TRP A 23 -9.26 -12.22 10.38
CA TRP A 23 -9.22 -12.85 9.07
C TRP A 23 -10.60 -13.41 8.67
N GLU A 24 -11.28 -14.11 9.58
CA GLU A 24 -12.62 -14.65 9.35
C GLU A 24 -13.66 -13.55 9.09
N ASP A 25 -13.58 -12.45 9.84
CA ASP A 25 -14.44 -11.29 9.61
C ASP A 25 -14.24 -10.67 8.23
N LEU A 26 -12.98 -10.49 7.80
CA LEU A 26 -12.66 -10.01 6.46
C LEU A 26 -13.17 -10.98 5.39
N ARG A 27 -13.02 -12.29 5.59
CA ARG A 27 -13.54 -13.31 4.69
C ARG A 27 -15.06 -13.20 4.58
N ARG A 28 -15.78 -13.14 5.71
CA ARG A 28 -17.25 -12.99 5.74
C ARG A 28 -17.71 -11.74 5.00
N ARG A 29 -17.09 -10.58 5.26
CA ARG A 29 -17.42 -9.32 4.59
C ARG A 29 -17.23 -9.40 3.08
N ASN A 30 -16.17 -10.06 2.60
CA ASN A 30 -15.95 -10.24 1.16
C ASN A 30 -16.91 -11.27 0.55
N SER A 31 -17.29 -12.31 1.28
CA SER A 31 -18.31 -13.27 0.81
C SER A 31 -19.69 -12.64 0.61
N VAL A 32 -20.10 -11.71 1.49
CA VAL A 32 -21.38 -10.99 1.36
C VAL A 32 -21.39 -10.06 0.15
N LYS A 33 -20.23 -9.57 -0.31
CA LYS A 33 -20.10 -8.72 -1.51
C LYS A 33 -20.26 -9.50 -2.83
N GLY A 34 -20.34 -10.83 -2.78
CA GLY A 34 -20.56 -11.70 -3.93
C GLY A 34 -19.36 -12.59 -4.30
N PRO A 35 -19.54 -13.50 -5.27
CA PRO A 35 -18.58 -14.58 -5.56
C PRO A 35 -17.22 -14.06 -6.05
N VAL A 36 -17.19 -12.97 -6.81
CA VAL A 36 -15.93 -12.37 -7.32
C VAL A 36 -15.10 -11.78 -6.17
N ALA A 37 -15.73 -11.05 -5.25
CA ALA A 37 -15.04 -10.49 -4.09
C ALA A 37 -14.53 -11.58 -3.14
N SER A 38 -15.30 -12.65 -2.97
CA SER A 38 -14.88 -13.85 -2.22
C SER A 38 -13.66 -14.54 -2.86
N PHE A 39 -13.70 -14.77 -4.18
CA PHE A 39 -12.58 -15.35 -4.91
C PHE A 39 -11.31 -14.47 -4.83
N LEU A 40 -11.45 -13.15 -5.02
CA LEU A 40 -10.33 -12.22 -4.89
C LEU A 40 -9.75 -12.23 -3.47
N PHE A 41 -10.58 -12.38 -2.44
CA PHE A 41 -10.10 -12.56 -1.07
C PHE A 41 -9.23 -13.81 -0.95
N ASP A 42 -9.67 -14.96 -1.45
CA ASP A 42 -8.89 -16.21 -1.37
C ASP A 42 -7.57 -16.16 -2.16
N VAL A 43 -7.54 -15.39 -3.26
CA VAL A 43 -6.31 -15.12 -4.02
C VAL A 43 -5.38 -14.18 -3.26
N HIS A 44 -5.94 -13.14 -2.64
CA HIS A 44 -5.18 -12.05 -2.03
C HIS A 44 -4.91 -12.23 -0.54
N TYR A 45 -5.44 -13.26 0.13
CA TYR A 45 -5.21 -13.52 1.55
C TYR A 45 -4.95 -15.00 1.78
N SER A 46 -3.85 -15.32 2.45
CA SER A 46 -3.57 -16.70 2.82
C SER A 46 -4.43 -17.14 3.99
N GLU A 47 -4.75 -18.44 4.02
CA GLU A 47 -5.38 -19.09 5.17
C GLU A 47 -4.49 -18.96 6.43
N PRO A 48 -5.07 -18.95 7.64
CA PRO A 48 -4.31 -18.89 8.89
C PRO A 48 -3.22 -19.98 9.00
N GLU A 49 -3.46 -21.19 8.51
CA GLU A 49 -2.52 -22.32 8.52
C GLU A 49 -1.29 -22.09 7.62
N LYS A 50 -1.40 -21.17 6.67
CA LYS A 50 -0.33 -20.77 5.74
C LYS A 50 0.29 -19.42 6.11
N THR A 51 -0.05 -18.89 7.28
CA THR A 51 0.38 -17.56 7.72
C THR A 51 1.24 -17.66 8.97
N TYR A 52 2.41 -17.03 8.94
CA TYR A 52 3.34 -16.97 10.07
C TYR A 52 3.41 -15.57 10.63
N GLN A 53 3.35 -15.47 11.95
CA GLN A 53 3.38 -14.24 12.72
C GLN A 53 4.80 -13.95 13.21
N TRP A 54 5.19 -12.69 13.01
CA TRP A 54 6.42 -12.10 13.49
C TRP A 54 6.09 -10.88 14.32
N ARG A 55 6.98 -10.51 15.24
CA ARG A 55 7.04 -9.13 15.72
C ARG A 55 8.28 -8.49 15.14
N ILE A 56 8.14 -7.28 14.64
CA ILE A 56 9.23 -6.51 14.05
C ILE A 56 9.39 -5.20 14.83
N GLN A 57 10.63 -4.77 14.97
CA GLN A 57 10.99 -3.46 15.46
C GLN A 57 11.54 -2.62 14.31
N LEU A 58 11.05 -1.40 14.22
CA LEU A 58 11.47 -0.42 13.23
C LEU A 58 12.61 0.45 13.80
N ASP A 59 13.34 1.14 12.92
CA ASP A 59 14.34 2.16 13.27
C ASP A 59 13.76 3.41 13.97
N CYS A 60 12.43 3.59 13.96
CA CYS A 60 11.74 4.53 14.85
C CYS A 60 11.47 3.98 16.25
N GLY A 61 11.89 2.76 16.54
CA GLY A 61 11.68 2.10 17.84
C GLY A 61 10.31 1.44 17.99
N CYS A 62 9.32 1.76 17.13
CA CYS A 62 8.02 1.12 17.17
C CYS A 62 8.12 -0.39 16.92
N VAL A 63 7.36 -1.15 17.71
CA VAL A 63 7.21 -2.60 17.58
C VAL A 63 5.80 -2.90 17.08
N ARG A 64 5.68 -3.83 16.14
CA ARG A 64 4.39 -4.28 15.59
C ARG A 64 4.44 -5.73 15.15
N ASP A 65 3.27 -6.32 15.00
CA ASP A 65 3.11 -7.65 14.40
C ASP A 65 3.10 -7.56 12.87
N ALA A 66 3.77 -8.51 12.22
CA ALA A 66 3.84 -8.66 10.77
C ALA A 66 3.50 -10.10 10.39
N LEU A 67 2.84 -10.29 9.25
CA LEU A 67 2.36 -11.59 8.78
C LEU A 67 2.97 -11.94 7.42
N THR A 68 3.70 -13.04 7.35
CA THR A 68 4.23 -13.60 6.11
C THR A 68 3.38 -14.76 5.62
N ARG A 69 3.29 -14.94 4.31
CA ARG A 69 2.53 -16.00 3.65
C ARG A 69 3.43 -17.11 3.14
N HIS A 70 2.95 -18.35 3.29
CA HIS A 70 3.65 -19.55 2.85
C HIS A 70 3.33 -19.82 1.38
N HIS A 71 4.37 -19.89 0.56
CA HIS A 71 4.29 -20.38 -0.82
C HIS A 71 5.22 -21.59 -0.96
N THR A 72 4.97 -22.42 -1.98
CA THR A 72 5.70 -23.68 -2.23
C THR A 72 7.21 -23.49 -2.30
N ASP A 73 7.64 -22.39 -2.93
CA ASP A 73 9.03 -21.97 -3.12
C ASP A 73 9.55 -21.03 -2.03
N LYS A 74 8.64 -20.47 -1.22
CA LYS A 74 8.93 -19.39 -0.26
C LYS A 74 8.24 -19.60 1.09
N PRO A 75 8.87 -20.34 2.02
CA PRO A 75 8.27 -20.65 3.31
C PRO A 75 8.09 -19.42 4.20
N ALA A 76 6.89 -19.21 4.75
CA ALA A 76 6.55 -18.04 5.56
C ALA A 76 7.48 -17.78 6.76
N ASP A 77 8.01 -18.81 7.39
CA ASP A 77 8.83 -18.75 8.60
C ASP A 77 10.32 -18.44 8.35
N LYS A 78 10.67 -18.07 7.12
CA LYS A 78 12.02 -17.67 6.71
C LYS A 78 12.19 -16.16 6.85
N VAL A 79 13.33 -15.72 7.38
CA VAL A 79 13.58 -14.30 7.71
C VAL A 79 13.70 -13.46 6.45
N GLU A 80 14.20 -14.06 5.38
CA GLU A 80 14.27 -13.51 4.03
C GLU A 80 12.88 -13.02 3.58
N ARG A 81 11.80 -13.70 4.00
CA ARG A 81 10.44 -13.28 3.70
C ARG A 81 10.05 -11.98 4.38
N LEU A 82 10.55 -11.68 5.58
CA LEU A 82 10.35 -10.38 6.22
C LEU A 82 10.95 -9.25 5.37
N GLY A 83 12.11 -9.48 4.75
CA GLY A 83 12.73 -8.54 3.83
C GLY A 83 11.92 -8.32 2.56
N GLU A 84 11.20 -9.34 2.09
CA GLU A 84 10.31 -9.26 0.91
C GLU A 84 8.90 -8.73 1.22
N LEU A 85 8.54 -8.51 2.49
CA LEU A 85 7.23 -7.97 2.92
C LEU A 85 7.04 -6.49 2.57
N THR A 86 7.77 -5.94 1.62
CA THR A 86 7.81 -4.51 1.31
C THR A 86 6.66 -4.03 0.42
N GLN A 87 5.68 -4.90 0.22
CA GLN A 87 4.86 -4.86 -0.98
C GLN A 87 3.37 -4.69 -0.72
N THR A 88 2.93 -4.65 0.53
CA THR A 88 1.52 -4.49 0.80
C THR A 88 1.34 -3.54 1.96
N TYR A 89 0.80 -2.37 1.70
CA TYR A 89 0.31 -1.43 2.71
C TYR A 89 -0.62 -2.04 3.77
N TYR A 90 -1.07 -3.28 3.56
CA TYR A 90 -1.84 -4.12 4.46
C TYR A 90 -1.00 -4.94 5.45
N PHE A 91 0.08 -4.37 6.00
CA PHE A 91 0.77 -4.99 7.15
C PHE A 91 0.04 -4.70 8.45
N GLY A 92 -0.75 -5.70 8.84
CA GLY A 92 -1.40 -5.78 10.14
C GLY A 92 -2.90 -5.79 9.96
N HIS A 93 -3.56 -6.72 10.63
CA HIS A 93 -4.98 -6.60 10.96
C HIS A 93 -5.22 -5.45 11.96
N VAL A 94 -4.58 -4.30 11.77
CA VAL A 94 -5.03 -3.06 12.36
C VAL A 94 -6.16 -2.63 11.45
N LYS A 95 -7.41 -2.73 11.96
CA LYS A 95 -8.56 -2.11 11.31
C LYS A 95 -8.12 -0.67 11.00
N PRO A 96 -8.05 -0.25 9.71
CA PRO A 96 -7.83 1.14 9.41
C PRO A 96 -8.89 1.92 10.18
N SER A 97 -8.53 3.06 10.76
CA SER A 97 -9.50 3.92 11.42
C SER A 97 -10.67 4.19 10.47
N GLU A 98 -11.86 4.46 11.00
CA GLU A 98 -13.04 4.71 10.16
C GLU A 98 -12.83 5.87 9.19
N ARG A 99 -11.99 6.84 9.58
CA ARG A 99 -11.48 7.88 8.71
C ARG A 99 -10.64 7.33 7.56
N GLU A 100 -9.66 6.48 7.83
CA GLU A 100 -8.81 5.88 6.78
C GLU A 100 -9.62 4.99 5.82
N ILE A 101 -10.63 4.26 6.34
CA ILE A 101 -11.56 3.48 5.53
C ILE A 101 -12.35 4.42 4.61
N ARG A 102 -12.96 5.48 5.17
CA ARG A 102 -13.74 6.46 4.40
C ARG A 102 -12.89 7.15 3.34
N ASP A 103 -11.71 7.64 3.70
CA ASP A 103 -10.82 8.33 2.77
C ASP A 103 -10.32 7.37 1.68
N ALA A 104 -10.12 6.08 2.00
CA ALA A 104 -9.78 5.04 1.04
C ALA A 104 -10.95 4.68 0.10
N GLU A 105 -12.15 4.56 0.65
CA GLU A 105 -13.38 4.29 -0.10
C GLU A 105 -13.70 5.45 -1.03
N GLU A 106 -13.56 6.70 -0.57
CA GLU A 106 -13.73 7.90 -1.39
C GLU A 106 -12.73 7.92 -2.55
N ARG A 107 -11.45 7.61 -2.29
CA ARG A 107 -10.42 7.48 -3.33
C ARG A 107 -10.76 6.36 -4.33
N ALA A 108 -11.16 5.19 -3.84
CA ALA A 108 -11.50 4.04 -4.68
C ALA A 108 -12.76 4.28 -5.52
N ASN A 109 -13.79 4.91 -4.93
CA ASN A 109 -15.03 5.28 -5.62
C ASN A 109 -14.76 6.34 -6.68
N THR A 110 -13.96 7.35 -6.38
CA THR A 110 -13.52 8.35 -7.37
C THR A 110 -12.85 7.67 -8.56
N HIS A 111 -11.90 6.77 -8.31
CA HIS A 111 -11.24 5.99 -9.36
C HIS A 111 -12.19 5.08 -10.16
N ALA A 112 -13.16 4.44 -9.50
CA ALA A 112 -14.13 3.57 -10.17
C ALA A 112 -15.07 4.38 -11.09
N VAL A 113 -15.48 5.57 -10.64
CA VAL A 113 -16.30 6.51 -11.42
C VAL A 113 -15.52 7.03 -12.63
N GLU A 114 -14.25 7.39 -12.46
CA GLU A 114 -13.35 7.83 -13.55
C GLU A 114 -13.17 6.71 -14.60
N ALA A 115 -12.91 5.48 -14.17
CA ALA A 115 -12.77 4.34 -15.07
C ALA A 115 -14.07 4.00 -15.82
N ALA A 116 -15.22 4.16 -15.17
CA ALA A 116 -16.53 3.99 -15.80
C ALA A 116 -16.80 5.10 -16.84
N ARG A 117 -16.47 6.36 -16.52
CA ARG A 117 -16.62 7.50 -17.46
C ARG A 117 -15.72 7.36 -18.68
N ALA A 118 -14.46 6.96 -18.51
CA ALA A 118 -13.54 6.74 -19.63
C ALA A 118 -14.04 5.65 -20.61
N LYS A 119 -14.63 4.57 -20.08
CA LYS A 119 -15.26 3.53 -20.91
C LYS A 119 -16.46 4.04 -21.71
N VAL A 120 -17.23 4.98 -21.16
CA VAL A 120 -18.40 5.55 -21.83
C VAL A 120 -17.99 6.56 -22.91
N VAL A 121 -16.93 7.33 -22.68
CA VAL A 121 -16.47 8.39 -23.59
C VAL A 121 -15.50 7.86 -24.67
N GLY A 122 -15.01 6.63 -24.53
CA GLY A 122 -14.13 6.00 -25.53
C GLY A 122 -12.72 6.60 -25.55
N THR A 123 -12.32 7.27 -24.46
CA THR A 123 -11.00 7.86 -24.31
C THR A 123 -10.09 6.93 -23.50
N ASP A 124 -8.91 6.65 -24.05
CA ASP A 124 -7.85 5.98 -23.29
C ASP A 124 -7.38 6.90 -22.17
N LEU A 125 -7.51 6.45 -20.92
CA LEU A 125 -6.96 7.17 -19.77
C LEU A 125 -5.44 7.25 -19.92
N PRO A 126 -4.81 8.38 -19.56
CA PRO A 126 -3.35 8.47 -19.51
C PRO A 126 -2.80 7.33 -18.65
N ALA A 127 -1.70 6.73 -19.11
CA ALA A 127 -1.07 5.60 -18.43
C ALA A 127 -0.89 5.93 -16.94
N LYS A 128 -1.55 5.15 -16.09
CA LYS A 128 -1.47 5.34 -14.65
C LYS A 128 0.00 5.23 -14.25
N PRO A 129 0.60 6.29 -13.67
CA PRO A 129 1.97 6.17 -13.24
C PRO A 129 2.05 5.12 -12.13
N GLU A 130 3.12 4.34 -12.10
CA GLU A 130 3.32 3.32 -11.08
C GLU A 130 3.51 4.00 -9.73
N GLN A 131 2.46 3.99 -8.91
CA GLN A 131 2.50 4.57 -7.58
C GLN A 131 3.36 3.68 -6.64
N PRO A 132 4.42 4.19 -5.99
CA PRO A 132 4.86 3.68 -4.69
C PRO A 132 3.97 4.33 -3.64
N GLY A 133 2.82 3.69 -3.41
CA GLY A 133 1.70 4.28 -2.68
C GLY A 133 0.66 3.24 -2.27
N ILE A 134 -0.24 3.60 -1.35
CA ILE A 134 -1.18 2.70 -0.63
C ILE A 134 -1.98 1.72 -1.52
N TYR A 135 -2.18 2.07 -2.80
CA TYR A 135 -2.89 1.31 -3.83
C TYR A 135 -2.08 1.16 -5.13
N GLY A 136 -0.78 1.41 -5.03
CA GLY A 136 0.18 1.44 -6.10
C GLY A 136 0.92 0.12 -6.26
N LYS A 137 1.26 -0.22 -7.50
CA LYS A 137 2.03 -1.43 -7.83
C LYS A 137 3.52 -1.29 -7.47
N ALA A 138 4.01 -0.07 -7.25
CA ALA A 138 5.41 0.13 -6.92
C ALA A 138 5.62 -0.22 -5.43
N ARG A 139 6.52 -1.18 -5.23
CA ARG A 139 6.82 -1.79 -3.95
C ARG A 139 7.78 -0.88 -3.19
N LEU A 140 7.66 -0.80 -1.86
CA LEU A 140 8.76 -0.23 -1.07
C LEU A 140 10.01 -1.06 -1.34
N GLN A 141 11.20 -0.47 -1.16
CA GLN A 141 12.44 -1.24 -1.29
C GLN A 141 12.48 -2.33 -0.22
N ASP A 142 13.03 -3.50 -0.54
CA ASP A 142 13.17 -4.64 0.38
C ASP A 142 13.71 -4.21 1.77
N GLY A 143 13.05 -4.68 2.84
CA GLY A 143 13.27 -4.25 4.22
C GLY A 143 12.58 -2.95 4.68
N GLN A 144 11.87 -2.20 3.81
CA GLN A 144 11.14 -0.97 4.17
C GLN A 144 9.66 -1.20 4.51
N PHE A 145 9.17 -0.43 5.49
CA PHE A 145 7.81 -0.51 5.99
C PHE A 145 7.27 0.86 6.41
N MET A 146 5.98 1.11 6.19
CA MET A 146 5.32 2.33 6.65
C MET A 146 4.99 2.25 8.15
N CYS A 147 5.41 3.22 8.97
CA CYS A 147 4.99 3.35 10.35
C CYS A 147 3.83 4.35 10.46
N HIS A 148 2.64 3.85 10.78
CA HIS A 148 1.42 4.66 10.95
C HIS A 148 1.06 4.90 12.42
N ASN A 149 1.96 4.60 13.36
CA ASN A 149 1.63 4.78 14.77
C ASN A 149 1.56 6.29 15.07
N PRO A 150 0.38 6.85 15.37
CA PRO A 150 0.25 8.29 15.61
C PRO A 150 0.98 8.74 16.88
N LYS A 151 1.33 7.80 17.76
CA LYS A 151 2.11 8.04 18.99
C LYS A 151 3.62 7.85 18.76
N CYS A 152 4.05 7.49 17.56
CA CYS A 152 5.48 7.41 17.27
C CYS A 152 6.06 8.82 17.27
N THR A 153 7.16 9.01 18.01
CA THR A 153 7.87 10.30 18.04
C THR A 153 8.44 10.70 16.69
N LYS A 154 8.60 9.75 15.77
CA LYS A 154 9.00 10.00 14.39
C LYS A 154 7.81 10.02 13.41
N TYR A 155 6.57 9.75 13.85
CA TYR A 155 5.41 9.86 12.96
C TYR A 155 5.10 11.34 12.76
N ARG A 156 4.94 11.73 11.49
CA ARG A 156 4.60 13.10 11.13
C ARG A 156 3.36 13.09 10.25
N SER A 157 2.23 13.50 10.83
CA SER A 157 0.95 13.63 10.13
C SER A 157 0.94 14.74 9.08
N HIS A 158 1.84 15.70 9.19
CA HIS A 158 1.89 16.90 8.33
C HIS A 158 2.94 16.80 7.22
N GLY A 159 3.54 15.62 7.01
CA GLY A 159 4.54 15.38 5.97
C GLY A 159 5.95 15.19 6.53
N GLY A 160 6.87 14.76 5.67
CA GLY A 160 8.26 14.47 6.02
C GLY A 160 9.24 15.40 5.33
N PRO A 161 10.45 14.93 4.97
CA PRO A 161 11.44 15.78 4.33
C PRO A 161 10.88 16.42 3.06
N VAL A 162 11.29 17.65 2.81
CA VAL A 162 10.93 18.42 1.62
C VAL A 162 11.54 17.74 0.38
N ARG A 163 10.73 17.61 -0.66
CA ARG A 163 11.11 17.01 -1.95
C ARG A 163 10.58 17.88 -3.08
N ASP A 164 11.40 18.04 -4.11
CA ASP A 164 10.97 18.66 -5.36
C ASP A 164 9.84 17.88 -6.00
N ILE A 165 8.88 18.56 -6.59
CA ILE A 165 7.93 17.98 -7.52
C ILE A 165 8.64 17.86 -8.86
N VAL A 166 8.85 16.63 -9.31
CA VAL A 166 9.52 16.34 -10.58
C VAL A 166 8.54 16.09 -11.72
N ASP A 167 7.28 15.77 -11.40
CA ASP A 167 6.24 15.55 -12.41
C ASP A 167 4.83 15.89 -11.89
N TRP A 168 4.01 16.49 -12.74
CA TRP A 168 2.60 16.83 -12.51
C TRP A 168 1.74 15.87 -13.33
N VAL A 169 1.50 14.68 -12.79
CA VAL A 169 1.11 13.54 -13.60
C VAL A 169 -0.36 13.59 -14.03
N ARG A 170 -1.24 13.97 -13.10
CA ARG A 170 -2.68 13.88 -13.34
C ARG A 170 -3.44 14.98 -12.61
N LEU A 171 -4.19 15.77 -13.37
CA LEU A 171 -5.27 16.59 -12.84
C LEU A 171 -6.48 15.70 -12.57
N ARG A 172 -7.07 15.81 -11.38
CA ARG A 172 -8.32 15.12 -11.06
C ARG A 172 -9.52 15.89 -11.61
N ASP A 173 -10.54 15.14 -12.04
CA ASP A 173 -11.74 15.71 -12.68
C ASP A 173 -12.58 16.56 -11.72
N ASN A 174 -12.52 16.26 -10.42
CA ASN A 174 -13.29 16.98 -9.41
C ASN A 174 -12.43 18.03 -8.71
N LEU A 175 -13.00 19.21 -8.55
CA LEU A 175 -12.41 20.24 -7.69
C LEU A 175 -12.58 19.86 -6.23
N TYR A 176 -11.55 20.11 -5.44
CA TYR A 176 -11.66 20.09 -4.00
C TYR A 176 -12.29 21.41 -3.54
N VAL A 177 -13.46 21.32 -2.90
CA VAL A 177 -14.14 22.49 -2.33
C VAL A 177 -13.80 22.57 -0.85
N SER A 178 -13.01 23.56 -0.46
CA SER A 178 -12.84 23.86 0.95
C SER A 178 -14.08 24.61 1.44
N GLU A 179 -14.75 24.04 2.44
CA GLU A 179 -15.94 24.64 3.04
C GLU A 179 -15.66 26.02 3.66
N GLN A 180 -16.71 26.82 3.69
CA GLN A 180 -16.73 28.09 4.41
C GLN A 180 -16.49 27.82 5.90
N LEU A 181 -15.55 28.57 6.49
CA LEU A 181 -15.28 28.53 7.92
C LEU A 181 -15.95 29.74 8.58
N GLU A 182 -16.93 29.45 9.42
CA GLU A 182 -17.62 30.42 10.27
C GLU A 182 -17.27 30.17 11.73
N ILE A 183 -16.92 31.24 12.45
CA ILE A 183 -16.73 31.23 13.90
C ILE A 183 -17.51 32.42 14.43
N ASP A 184 -18.40 32.19 15.39
CA ASP A 184 -19.24 33.22 16.01
C ASP A 184 -20.05 34.04 14.99
N ASP A 185 -20.67 33.36 14.01
CA ASP A 185 -21.44 33.95 12.90
C ASP A 185 -20.64 34.89 11.98
N GLU A 186 -19.32 34.94 12.13
CA GLU A 186 -18.41 35.66 11.22
C GLU A 186 -17.71 34.69 10.26
N THR A 187 -17.77 35.00 8.96
CA THR A 187 -17.04 34.24 7.94
C THR A 187 -15.55 34.55 8.01
N ILE A 188 -14.79 33.68 8.68
CA ILE A 188 -13.32 33.76 8.77
C ILE A 188 -12.68 33.44 7.41
N ARG A 189 -13.25 32.49 6.67
CA ARG A 189 -12.75 32.06 5.35
C ARG A 189 -13.91 31.62 4.47
N GLY A 190 -14.11 32.32 3.35
CA GLY A 190 -15.08 31.91 2.33
C GLY A 190 -14.72 30.58 1.67
N ALA A 191 -15.72 29.92 1.09
CA ALA A 191 -15.51 28.70 0.32
C ALA A 191 -14.55 28.95 -0.85
N ARG A 192 -13.70 27.96 -1.14
CA ARG A 192 -12.72 28.02 -2.24
C ARG A 192 -12.63 26.70 -2.95
N GLU A 193 -12.48 26.77 -4.27
CA GLU A 193 -12.29 25.62 -5.12
C GLU A 193 -10.81 25.49 -5.49
N TYR A 194 -10.32 24.25 -5.49
CA TYR A 194 -8.95 23.91 -5.86
C TYR A 194 -8.96 22.79 -6.89
N ALA A 195 -8.12 22.93 -7.91
CA ALA A 195 -7.72 21.79 -8.73
C ALA A 195 -6.80 20.89 -7.89
N VAL A 196 -7.00 19.58 -7.99
CA VAL A 196 -6.19 18.59 -7.27
C VAL A 196 -5.31 17.86 -8.27
N TRP A 197 -4.00 17.97 -8.10
CA TRP A 197 -3.01 17.29 -8.90
C TRP A 197 -2.39 16.13 -8.14
N ASP A 198 -2.27 14.97 -8.79
CA ASP A 198 -1.37 13.91 -8.36
C ASP A 198 0.04 14.21 -8.90
N VAL A 199 1.01 14.35 -8.00
CA VAL A 199 2.40 14.72 -8.32
C VAL A 199 3.40 13.63 -7.95
N VAL A 200 4.52 13.56 -8.68
CA VAL A 200 5.67 12.72 -8.33
C VAL A 200 6.76 13.59 -7.74
N LEU A 201 7.30 13.13 -6.62
CA LEU A 201 8.38 13.81 -5.91
C LEU A 201 9.75 13.24 -6.34
N SER A 202 10.81 14.02 -6.14
CA SER A 202 12.21 13.62 -6.42
C SER A 202 12.66 12.35 -5.69
N CYS A 203 11.97 11.95 -4.62
CA CYS A 203 12.18 10.66 -3.95
C CYS A 203 11.44 9.48 -4.58
N GLY A 204 10.70 9.69 -5.66
CA GLY A 204 9.86 8.71 -6.35
C GLY A 204 8.45 8.53 -5.75
N HIS A 205 8.15 9.15 -4.61
CA HIS A 205 6.83 9.03 -3.97
C HIS A 205 5.79 9.97 -4.60
N PHE A 206 4.53 9.59 -4.44
CA PHE A 206 3.38 10.40 -4.84
C PHE A 206 2.86 11.25 -3.70
N GLU A 207 2.36 12.43 -4.05
CA GLU A 207 1.62 13.31 -3.14
C GLU A 207 0.48 13.99 -3.91
N GLN A 208 -0.41 14.65 -3.18
CA GLN A 208 -1.47 15.48 -3.76
C GLN A 208 -1.19 16.95 -3.52
N GLU A 209 -1.26 17.74 -4.58
CA GLU A 209 -1.08 19.19 -4.51
C GLU A 209 -2.34 19.92 -4.97
N HIS A 210 -2.61 21.05 -4.32
CA HIS A 210 -3.77 21.87 -4.59
C HIS A 210 -3.35 23.12 -5.34
N THR A 211 -4.00 23.41 -6.46
CA THR A 211 -3.72 24.57 -7.31
C THR A 211 -5.00 25.35 -7.60
N ALA A 212 -4.89 26.52 -8.22
CA ALA A 212 -6.06 27.21 -8.75
C ALA A 212 -6.75 26.35 -9.83
N PRO A 213 -8.11 26.36 -9.94
CA PRO A 213 -8.86 25.52 -10.88
C PRO A 213 -8.47 25.60 -12.36
N GLY A 214 -7.79 26.66 -12.79
CA GLY A 214 -7.32 26.85 -14.17
C GLY A 214 -5.80 26.83 -14.36
N TRP A 215 -5.02 26.53 -13.31
CA TRP A 215 -3.56 26.54 -13.39
C TRP A 215 -3.02 25.34 -14.18
N ASN A 216 -2.03 25.57 -15.04
CA ASN A 216 -1.33 24.51 -15.78
C ASN A 216 0.16 24.42 -15.36
N PRO A 217 0.72 23.20 -15.23
CA PRO A 217 2.16 23.03 -14.95
C PRO A 217 3.11 23.78 -15.88
N LYS A 218 2.71 24.01 -17.14
CA LYS A 218 3.50 24.77 -18.12
C LYS A 218 3.60 26.26 -17.81
N ASP A 219 2.63 26.80 -17.06
CA ASP A 219 2.63 28.21 -16.67
C ASP A 219 3.63 28.48 -15.53
N GLY A 220 4.06 27.42 -14.84
CA GLY A 220 4.97 27.50 -13.71
C GLY A 220 4.33 28.15 -12.47
N PRO A 221 5.09 28.28 -11.37
CA PRO A 221 4.61 28.87 -10.13
C PRO A 221 4.46 30.39 -10.23
N ALA A 222 3.33 30.91 -9.76
CA ALA A 222 3.13 32.34 -9.58
C ALA A 222 3.82 32.81 -8.29
N HIS A 223 4.31 34.05 -8.28
CA HIS A 223 4.91 34.67 -7.11
C HIS A 223 4.08 35.90 -6.74
N ARG A 224 3.17 35.77 -5.78
CA ARG A 224 2.35 36.89 -5.34
C ARG A 224 3.17 37.80 -4.43
N ASN A 225 3.55 38.99 -4.87
CA ASN A 225 4.07 40.01 -3.95
C ASN A 225 2.97 40.33 -2.93
N ASN A 226 3.21 39.93 -1.69
CA ASN A 226 2.29 40.17 -0.59
C ASN A 226 3.07 40.89 0.49
N ASP A 227 2.95 42.21 0.53
CA ASP A 227 3.74 43.08 1.43
C ASP A 227 3.42 42.86 2.92
N LYS A 228 2.42 42.03 3.23
CA LYS A 228 1.94 41.72 4.60
C LYS A 228 2.35 40.33 5.09
N ARG A 229 3.47 39.78 4.62
CA ARG A 229 3.96 38.47 5.10
C ARG A 229 4.54 38.59 6.51
N ARG A 230 4.25 37.60 7.36
CA ARG A 230 4.93 37.47 8.65
C ARG A 230 6.44 37.26 8.44
N PRO A 231 7.31 37.72 9.34
CA PRO A 231 8.73 37.38 9.30
C PRO A 231 8.95 35.87 9.39
N LEU A 232 10.00 35.35 8.75
CA LEU A 232 10.32 33.92 8.76
C LEU A 232 10.47 33.39 10.19
N ASP A 233 11.15 34.12 11.08
CA ASP A 233 11.40 33.69 12.45
C ASP A 233 10.09 33.44 13.23
N GLU A 234 9.09 34.31 13.04
CA GLU A 234 7.75 34.13 13.65
C GLU A 234 7.06 32.89 13.09
N VAL A 235 7.18 32.63 11.78
CA VAL A 235 6.60 31.44 11.16
C VAL A 235 7.28 30.16 11.65
N LEU A 236 8.60 30.16 11.81
CA LEU A 236 9.34 29.01 12.33
C LEU A 236 8.97 28.73 13.80
N GLU A 237 8.84 29.77 14.62
CA GLU A 237 8.40 29.63 16.01
C GLU A 237 6.99 29.04 16.11
N VAL A 238 6.05 29.55 15.30
CA VAL A 238 4.63 29.16 15.39
C VAL A 238 4.34 27.83 14.72
N LEU A 239 4.88 27.58 13.51
CA LEU A 239 4.53 26.43 12.69
C LEU A 239 5.54 25.29 12.84
N ALA A 240 6.84 25.59 12.83
CA ALA A 240 7.86 24.55 12.86
C ALA A 240 8.09 23.97 14.26
N LYS A 241 8.05 24.81 15.30
CA LYS A 241 8.18 24.36 16.71
C LYS A 241 9.40 23.42 16.93
N GLY A 242 10.50 23.68 16.22
CA GLY A 242 11.72 22.86 16.26
C GLY A 242 11.71 21.58 15.42
N ASP A 243 10.68 21.36 14.59
CA ASP A 243 10.65 20.27 13.62
C ASP A 243 11.56 20.60 12.42
N PRO A 244 12.67 19.86 12.20
CA PRO A 244 13.62 20.18 11.15
C PRO A 244 13.05 20.08 9.74
N ASP A 245 12.06 19.20 9.50
CA ASP A 245 11.44 19.06 8.19
C ASP A 245 10.48 20.24 7.91
N GLU A 246 9.78 20.69 8.95
CA GLU A 246 8.91 21.87 8.88
C GLU A 246 9.72 23.15 8.72
N GLU A 247 10.83 23.28 9.46
CA GLU A 247 11.75 24.40 9.29
C GLU A 247 12.32 24.43 7.88
N ALA A 248 12.76 23.28 7.34
CA ALA A 248 13.28 23.20 5.98
C ALA A 248 12.23 23.62 4.95
N TYR A 249 10.97 23.22 5.14
CA TYR A 249 9.86 23.63 4.26
C TYR A 249 9.67 25.14 4.27
N TRP A 250 9.51 25.75 5.44
CA TRP A 250 9.25 27.19 5.54
C TRP A 250 10.45 28.03 5.12
N ARG A 251 11.68 27.63 5.47
CA ARG A 251 12.89 28.31 4.99
C ARG A 251 12.94 28.31 3.46
N ARG A 252 12.59 27.20 2.82
CA ARG A 252 12.53 27.12 1.35
C ARG A 252 11.41 27.96 0.76
N MET A 253 10.21 27.94 1.35
CA MET A 253 9.10 28.81 0.94
C MET A 253 9.50 30.28 0.94
N TYR A 254 10.20 30.76 1.98
CA TYR A 254 10.67 32.13 2.04
C TYR A 254 11.78 32.43 1.03
N ALA A 255 12.76 31.53 0.88
CA ALA A 255 13.85 31.67 -0.08
C ALA A 255 13.34 31.78 -1.53
N GLU A 256 12.31 31.00 -1.88
CA GLU A 256 11.66 31.02 -3.19
C GLU A 256 10.52 32.06 -3.29
N LYS A 257 10.40 32.97 -2.32
CA LYS A 257 9.40 34.06 -2.29
C LYS A 257 7.94 33.58 -2.35
N HIS A 258 7.64 32.43 -1.74
CA HIS A 258 6.33 31.77 -1.66
C HIS A 258 5.72 31.51 -3.04
N PRO A 259 6.29 30.55 -3.79
CA PRO A 259 5.70 30.12 -5.05
C PRO A 259 4.31 29.50 -4.81
N ASP A 260 3.38 29.73 -5.73
CA ASP A 260 2.02 29.20 -5.73
C ASP A 260 1.64 28.66 -7.13
N PRO A 261 1.49 27.33 -7.31
CA PRO A 261 1.78 26.29 -6.31
C PRO A 261 3.28 26.18 -6.02
N ALA A 262 3.63 25.61 -4.86
CA ALA A 262 5.04 25.37 -4.54
C ALA A 262 5.60 24.26 -5.46
N PRO A 263 6.82 24.40 -6.03
CA PRO A 263 7.45 23.37 -6.85
C PRO A 263 8.06 22.24 -6.01
N PHE A 264 7.72 22.18 -4.73
CA PHE A 264 8.18 21.20 -3.76
C PHE A 264 7.11 21.01 -2.70
N THR A 265 7.14 19.87 -2.02
CA THR A 265 6.25 19.59 -0.91
C THR A 265 6.90 18.64 0.10
N ARG A 266 6.24 18.43 1.23
CA ARG A 266 6.68 17.48 2.26
C ARG A 266 6.23 16.09 1.85
N CYS A 267 7.14 15.15 1.75
CA CYS A 267 6.77 13.79 1.35
C CYS A 267 6.23 12.99 2.54
N HIS A 268 4.92 12.72 2.59
CA HIS A 268 4.29 11.94 3.67
C HIS A 268 4.82 10.49 3.71
N ALA A 269 5.06 9.88 2.56
CA ALA A 269 5.62 8.53 2.48
C ALA A 269 7.03 8.46 3.11
N CYS A 270 7.95 9.37 2.75
CA CYS A 270 9.27 9.45 3.39
C CYS A 270 9.16 9.67 4.90
N ALA A 271 8.17 10.46 5.33
CA ALA A 271 7.90 10.67 6.76
C ALA A 271 7.59 9.37 7.48
N CYS A 272 6.95 8.41 6.81
CA CYS A 272 6.45 7.18 7.40
C CYS A 272 7.33 5.94 7.14
N ILE A 273 8.19 5.94 6.12
CA ILE A 273 9.00 4.77 5.75
C ILE A 273 10.10 4.50 6.78
N ARG A 274 10.20 3.24 7.20
CA ARG A 274 11.11 2.75 8.24
C ARG A 274 11.76 1.45 7.80
N THR A 275 12.93 1.15 8.33
CA THR A 275 13.58 -0.15 8.14
C THR A 275 13.38 -1.07 9.34
N ILE A 276 13.31 -2.38 9.14
CA ILE A 276 13.36 -3.33 10.25
C ILE A 276 14.77 -3.33 10.85
N THR A 277 14.86 -3.14 12.17
CA THR A 277 16.11 -3.24 12.94
C THR A 277 16.20 -4.54 13.73
N ALA A 278 15.06 -5.11 14.14
CA ALA A 278 15.03 -6.37 14.88
C ALA A 278 13.72 -7.13 14.64
N TYR A 279 13.73 -8.44 14.89
CA TYR A 279 12.54 -9.27 14.80
C TYR A 279 12.47 -10.34 15.91
N GLN A 280 11.25 -10.81 16.16
CA GLN A 280 10.93 -11.92 17.05
C GLN A 280 10.03 -12.90 16.29
N ARG A 281 10.38 -14.18 16.33
CA ARG A 281 9.55 -15.29 15.84
C ARG A 281 8.39 -15.53 16.83
N VAL A 282 7.14 -15.50 16.35
CA VAL A 282 5.95 -15.79 17.18
C VAL A 282 5.38 -17.17 16.88
N GLY A 283 5.19 -17.50 15.59
CA GLY A 283 4.73 -18.81 15.16
C GLY A 283 3.62 -18.76 14.11
N TRP A 284 3.15 -19.93 13.72
CA TRP A 284 2.01 -20.09 12.80
C TRP A 284 0.71 -19.65 13.47
N LEU A 285 -0.19 -18.99 12.71
CA LEU A 285 -1.47 -18.52 13.27
C LEU A 285 -2.37 -19.70 13.65
N ALA A 286 -2.53 -20.66 12.74
CA ALA A 286 -3.19 -21.93 13.03
C ALA A 286 -2.21 -23.08 12.85
N ASN A 287 -2.39 -24.14 13.64
CA ASN A 287 -1.70 -25.40 13.38
C ASN A 287 -2.09 -25.85 11.97
N LYS A 288 -1.11 -26.23 11.14
CA LYS A 288 -1.41 -26.90 9.87
C LYS A 288 -2.34 -28.07 10.21
N ARG A 289 -3.60 -28.03 9.75
CA ARG A 289 -4.42 -29.24 9.74
C ARG A 289 -3.56 -30.31 9.09
N ALA A 290 -3.39 -31.44 9.78
CA ALA A 290 -2.73 -32.58 9.17
C ALA A 290 -3.52 -32.87 7.90
N VAL A 291 -2.94 -32.55 6.74
CA VAL A 291 -3.52 -32.97 5.47
C VAL A 291 -3.54 -34.49 5.58
N PRO A 292 -4.72 -35.14 5.60
CA PRO A 292 -4.75 -36.60 5.60
C PRO A 292 -3.91 -37.01 4.40
N LYS A 293 -2.81 -37.74 4.65
CA LYS A 293 -1.96 -38.23 3.57
C LYS A 293 -2.91 -38.84 2.53
N PRO A 294 -2.85 -38.43 1.26
CA PRO A 294 -3.72 -39.01 0.24
C PRO A 294 -3.54 -40.51 0.33
N THR A 295 -4.60 -41.21 0.72
CA THR A 295 -4.57 -42.65 0.85
C THR A 295 -4.17 -43.17 -0.52
N PRO A 296 -3.05 -43.91 -0.65
CA PRO A 296 -2.66 -44.43 -1.95
C PRO A 296 -3.87 -45.14 -2.56
N PRO A 297 -4.19 -44.87 -3.84
CA PRO A 297 -5.34 -45.47 -4.48
C PRO A 297 -5.24 -47.00 -4.29
N PRO A 298 -6.35 -47.69 -3.97
CA PRO A 298 -6.34 -49.12 -3.74
C PRO A 298 -5.62 -49.83 -4.87
N ARG A 299 -4.82 -50.86 -4.55
CA ARG A 299 -4.05 -51.64 -5.54
C ARG A 299 -4.90 -52.05 -6.76
N LYS A 300 -6.16 -52.43 -6.54
CA LYS A 300 -7.14 -52.75 -7.59
C LYS A 300 -7.40 -51.59 -8.57
N THR A 301 -7.42 -50.36 -8.09
CA THR A 301 -7.61 -49.15 -8.92
C THR A 301 -6.38 -48.90 -9.79
N LEU A 302 -5.18 -49.12 -9.24
CA LEU A 302 -3.92 -49.03 -10.00
C LEU A 302 -3.81 -50.15 -11.03
N GLU A 303 -4.15 -51.39 -10.68
CA GLU A 303 -4.18 -52.53 -11.59
C GLU A 303 -5.17 -52.32 -12.74
N ARG A 304 -6.36 -51.76 -12.46
CA ARG A 304 -7.34 -51.42 -13.51
C ARG A 304 -6.81 -50.34 -14.45
N ARG A 305 -6.13 -49.32 -13.90
CA ARG A 305 -5.55 -48.24 -14.69
C ARG A 305 -4.36 -48.72 -15.51
N LEU A 306 -3.54 -49.62 -14.97
CA LEU A 306 -2.43 -50.25 -15.67
C LEU A 306 -2.95 -51.06 -16.86
N ARG A 307 -3.93 -51.94 -16.65
CA ARG A 307 -4.54 -52.71 -17.74
C ARG A 307 -5.10 -51.82 -18.84
N LYS A 308 -5.79 -50.73 -18.49
CA LYS A 308 -6.32 -49.77 -19.48
C LYS A 308 -5.20 -49.16 -20.32
N LEU A 309 -4.12 -48.71 -19.68
CA LEU A 309 -2.97 -48.12 -20.36
C LEU A 309 -2.22 -49.15 -21.21
N GLU A 310 -2.14 -50.40 -20.75
CA GLU A 310 -1.54 -51.50 -21.52
C GLU A 310 -2.37 -51.82 -22.77
N THR A 311 -3.71 -51.79 -22.67
CA THR A 311 -4.60 -51.96 -23.83
C THR A 311 -4.46 -50.79 -24.81
N GLU A 312 -4.52 -49.54 -24.34
CA GLU A 312 -4.32 -48.35 -25.18
C GLU A 312 -2.93 -48.37 -25.85
N ALA A 313 -1.88 -48.81 -25.15
CA ALA A 313 -0.54 -48.93 -25.71
C ALA A 313 -0.45 -50.05 -26.77
N ALA A 314 -1.21 -51.15 -26.61
CA ALA A 314 -1.28 -52.20 -27.62
C ALA A 314 -2.00 -51.72 -28.89
N GLU A 315 -3.13 -51.03 -28.73
CA GLU A 315 -3.87 -50.41 -29.84
C GLU A 315 -3.01 -49.40 -30.61
N LEU A 316 -2.25 -48.55 -29.90
CA LEU A 316 -1.33 -47.61 -30.53
C LEU A 316 -0.18 -48.31 -31.27
N ARG A 317 0.33 -49.43 -30.76
CA ARG A 317 1.37 -50.20 -31.46
C ARG A 317 0.85 -50.82 -32.75
N GLU A 318 -0.37 -51.36 -32.73
CA GLU A 318 -1.03 -51.89 -33.93
C GLU A 318 -1.30 -50.79 -34.97
N GLN A 319 -1.70 -49.59 -34.52
CA GLN A 319 -1.83 -48.43 -35.39
C GLN A 319 -0.49 -48.03 -36.02
N ILE A 320 0.61 -48.06 -35.26
CA ILE A 320 1.95 -47.76 -35.80
C ILE A 320 2.39 -48.82 -36.81
N GLU A 321 2.11 -50.10 -36.57
CA GLU A 321 2.45 -51.19 -37.49
C GLU A 321 1.62 -51.16 -38.78
N GLY A 322 0.40 -50.63 -38.71
CA GLY A 322 -0.47 -50.40 -39.86
C GLY A 322 -0.17 -49.13 -40.66
N LEU A 323 0.72 -48.26 -40.19
CA LEU A 323 1.13 -47.05 -40.93
C LEU A 323 2.25 -47.41 -41.94
N PRO A 324 2.18 -46.91 -43.18
CA PRO A 324 3.27 -47.10 -44.14
C PRO A 324 4.54 -46.42 -43.63
N PRO A 325 5.74 -46.97 -43.92
CA PRO A 325 6.99 -46.35 -43.50
C PRO A 325 7.05 -44.92 -44.06
N GLU A 326 7.35 -43.95 -43.19
CA GLU A 326 7.51 -42.55 -43.57
C GLU A 326 8.53 -42.45 -44.72
N ALA A 327 8.13 -41.76 -45.80
CA ALA A 327 8.93 -41.55 -47.01
C ALA A 327 10.00 -40.47 -46.84
#